data_AF-A0A3M1CRH5-F1
#
_entry.id   AF-A0A3M1CRH5-F1
#
_cell.length_a   1.000
_cell.length_b   1.000
_cell.length_c   1.000
_cell.angle_alpha   90.00
_cell.angle_beta   90.00
_cell.angle_gamma   90.00
#
_symmetry.space_group_name_H-M   'P 1'
#
loop_
_entity.id
_entity.type
_entity.pdbx_description
1 polymer ?
#
loop_
_entity_poly.entity_id
_entity_poly.type
_entity_poly.pdbx_seq_one_letter_code
_entity_poly.pdbx_strand_id
1 'polypeptide(L)' 'MTMRLCANLRWKGWYSQRWPTPEALAAALQTADSQFSCLASCQPWGPDDGLVEPGACQPGRACFSPSSRDPGGRRA' A
#
# COMPACT_ATOMS: atom_id res chain seq x y z
N MET A 1 13.51 -8.13 -0.70
CA MET A 1 12.75 -7.13 -1.48
C MET A 1 12.30 -6.00 -0.57
N THR A 2 12.50 -4.75 -0.96
CA THR A 2 11.97 -3.59 -0.23
C THR A 2 10.56 -3.30 -0.74
N MET A 3 9.55 -3.56 0.09
CA MET A 3 8.14 -3.32 -0.25
C MET A 3 7.85 -1.81 -0.36
N ARG A 4 7.00 -1.45 -1.32
CA ARG A 4 6.54 -0.07 -1.55
C ARG A 4 5.06 0.09 -1.22
N LEU A 5 4.68 1.26 -0.73
CA LEU A 5 3.29 1.59 -0.44
C LEU A 5 2.61 2.24 -1.64
N CYS A 6 1.54 1.62 -2.13
CA CYS A 6 0.67 2.21 -3.13
C CYS A 6 -0.25 3.28 -2.50
N ALA A 7 -0.43 4.43 -3.17
CA ALA A 7 -1.31 5.52 -2.74
C ALA A 7 -2.79 5.11 -2.70
N ASN A 8 -3.18 4.15 -3.54
CA ASN A 8 -4.54 3.63 -3.62
C ASN A 8 -4.82 2.55 -2.58
N LEU A 9 -3.78 1.93 -1.98
CA LEU A 9 -3.95 0.90 -0.97
C LEU A 9 -4.39 1.53 0.36
N ARG A 10 -5.52 1.09 0.89
CA ARG A 10 -6.07 1.55 2.17
C ARG A 10 -6.23 0.43 3.16
N TRP A 11 -5.96 0.81 4.39
CA TRP A 11 -6.31 0.07 5.59
C TRP A 11 -6.79 1.06 6.65
N LYS A 12 -7.94 0.73 7.24
CA LYS A 12 -8.67 1.56 8.21
C LYS A 12 -7.84 2.05 9.39
N GLY A 13 -6.88 1.27 9.87
CA GLY A 13 -6.07 1.64 11.04
C GLY A 13 -5.12 2.81 10.81
N TRP A 14 -4.74 3.10 9.56
CA TRP A 14 -3.52 3.85 9.26
C TRP A 14 -3.73 5.06 8.34
N TYR A 15 -4.93 5.62 8.35
CA TYR A 15 -5.30 6.75 7.49
C TYR A 15 -4.43 7.99 7.67
N SER A 16 -3.80 8.18 8.83
CA SER A 16 -2.92 9.33 9.12
C SER A 16 -1.46 8.94 9.33
N GLN A 17 -1.12 7.65 9.30
CA GLN A 17 0.22 7.21 9.68
C GLN A 17 1.20 7.37 8.52
N ARG A 18 2.38 7.93 8.85
CA ARG A 18 3.52 8.02 7.96
C ARG A 18 4.62 7.12 8.50
N TRP A 19 5.19 6.30 7.63
CA TRP A 19 6.20 5.34 8.03
C TRP A 19 7.59 5.97 7.93
N PRO A 20 8.39 5.95 9.00
CA PRO A 20 9.72 6.55 9.00
C PRO A 20 10.73 5.70 8.22
N THR A 21 10.57 4.36 8.24
CA THR A 21 11.47 3.43 7.56
C THR A 21 10.69 2.30 6.86
N PRO A 22 11.26 1.67 5.80
CA PRO A 22 10.64 0.52 5.12
C PRO A 22 10.40 -0.67 6.05
N GLU A 23 11.25 -0.88 7.06
CA GLU A 23 11.14 -1.98 8.02
C GLU A 23 9.93 -1.76 8.94
N ALA A 24 9.70 -0.51 9.39
CA ALA A 24 8.52 -0.16 10.18
C ALA A 24 7.23 -0.40 9.39
N LEU A 25 7.20 -0.04 8.11
CA LEU A 25 6.09 -0.34 7.22
C LEU A 25 5.89 -1.86 7.10
N ALA A 26 6.95 -2.62 6.84
CA ALA A 26 6.89 -4.07 6.67
C ALA A 26 6.39 -4.80 7.93
N ALA A 27 6.93 -4.48 9.10
CA ALA A 27 6.52 -5.08 10.38
C ALA A 27 5.04 -4.81 10.67
N ALA A 28 4.61 -3.59 10.36
CA ALA A 28 3.24 -3.19 10.61
C ALA A 28 2.28 -3.92 9.62
N LEU A 29 2.70 -4.18 8.38
CA LEU A 29 1.92 -4.97 7.41
C LEU A 29 1.81 -6.45 7.81
N GLN A 30 2.82 -7.00 8.48
CA GLN A 30 2.79 -8.37 8.99
C GLN A 30 1.82 -8.56 10.17
N THR A 31 1.54 -7.48 10.90
CA THR A 31 0.61 -7.49 12.05
C THR A 31 -0.80 -7.05 11.66
N ALA A 32 -1.03 -6.81 10.36
CA ALA A 32 -2.28 -6.33 9.82
C ALA A 32 -3.31 -7.47 9.71
N ASP A 33 -4.17 -7.64 10.72
CA ASP A 33 -5.34 -8.53 10.64
C ASP A 33 -6.54 -7.91 9.89
N SER A 34 -6.30 -6.81 9.17
CA SER A 34 -7.37 -6.01 8.57
C SER A 34 -7.48 -6.20 7.07
N GLN A 35 -8.70 -6.12 6.56
CA GLN A 35 -8.96 -6.13 5.13
C GLN A 35 -8.43 -4.85 4.46
N PHE A 36 -7.69 -5.03 3.36
CA PHE A 36 -7.24 -3.96 2.50
C PHE A 36 -8.32 -3.60 1.47
N SER A 37 -8.33 -2.35 1.04
CA SER A 37 -9.21 -1.87 -0.02
C SER A 37 -8.46 -0.93 -0.95
N CYS A 38 -8.87 -0.87 -2.21
CA CYS A 38 -8.33 0.07 -3.18
C CYS A 38 -9.22 1.31 -3.26
N LEU A 39 -8.64 2.51 -3.20
CA LEU A 39 -9.39 3.77 -3.37
C LEU A 39 -9.91 3.98 -4.78
N ALA A 40 -9.26 3.40 -5.79
CA ALA A 40 -9.65 3.61 -7.18
C ALA A 40 -10.95 2.86 -7.52
N SER A 41 -11.15 1.67 -6.93
CA SER A 41 -12.34 0.84 -7.12
C SER A 41 -13.31 0.88 -5.94
N CYS A 42 -12.86 1.34 -4.76
CA CYS A 42 -13.55 1.22 -3.47
C CYS A 42 -13.88 -0.24 -3.08
N GLN A 43 -13.07 -1.20 -3.55
CA GLN A 43 -13.28 -2.64 -3.40
C GLN A 43 -12.01 -3.35 -2.89
N PRO A 44 -12.10 -4.63 -2.46
CA PRO A 44 -10.92 -5.45 -2.13
C PRO A 44 -10.14 -5.95 -3.35
N TRP A 45 -10.56 -5.59 -4.58
CA TRP A 45 -9.82 -5.79 -5.83
C TRP A 45 -9.48 -4.45 -6.50
N GLY A 46 -8.43 -4.46 -7.32
CA GLY A 46 -7.97 -3.30 -8.07
C GLY A 46 -8.76 -3.09 -9.37
N PRO A 47 -8.47 -2.01 -10.12
CA PRO A 47 -9.10 -1.75 -11.43
C PRO A 47 -8.67 -2.73 -12.53
N ASP A 48 -7.69 -3.59 -12.25
CA ASP A 48 -7.19 -4.68 -13.09
C ASP A 48 -7.69 -6.05 -12.57
N ASP A 49 -8.77 -6.07 -11.79
CA ASP A 49 -9.42 -7.25 -11.19
C ASP A 49 -8.53 -8.12 -10.28
N GLY A 50 -7.29 -7.70 -10.02
CA GLY A 50 -6.39 -8.39 -9.10
C GLY A 50 -6.68 -8.07 -7.64
N LEU A 51 -6.32 -8.98 -6.73
CA LEU A 51 -6.43 -8.77 -5.29
C LEU A 51 -5.67 -7.53 -4.82
N VAL A 52 -6.22 -6.83 -3.83
CA VAL A 52 -5.57 -5.66 -3.23
C VAL A 52 -4.90 -6.09 -1.94
N GLU A 53 -3.58 -6.14 -1.97
CA GLU A 53 -2.76 -6.45 -0.80
C GLU A 53 -1.39 -5.79 -0.96
N PRO A 54 -0.63 -5.57 0.13
CA PRO A 54 0.69 -4.96 0.05
C PRO A 54 1.63 -5.72 -0.89
N GLY A 55 1.61 -7.05 -0.91
CA GLY A 55 2.49 -7.85 -1.79
C GLY A 55 2.16 -7.71 -3.28
N ALA A 56 0.90 -7.51 -3.64
CA ALA A 56 0.43 -7.40 -5.01
C ALA A 56 0.40 -5.95 -5.53
N CYS A 57 0.13 -4.98 -4.66
CA CYS A 57 0.10 -3.55 -4.98
C CYS A 57 1.53 -2.94 -5.03
N GLN A 58 2.40 -3.51 -5.87
CA GLN A 58 3.82 -3.18 -5.97
C GLN A 58 4.19 -2.55 -7.34
N PRO A 59 5.38 -1.90 -7.46
CA PRO A 59 5.89 -1.41 -8.73
C PRO A 59 6.01 -2.56 -9.74
N GLY A 60 5.20 -2.52 -10.79
CA GLY A 60 5.02 -3.62 -11.75
C GLY A 60 3.55 -3.85 -12.09
N ARG A 61 2.65 -3.50 -11.17
CA ARG A 61 1.21 -3.44 -11.44
C ARG A 61 0.88 -2.12 -12.16
N ALA A 62 0.05 -2.17 -13.20
CA ALA A 62 -0.23 -0.99 -14.05
C ALA A 62 -0.87 0.17 -13.28
N CYS A 63 -1.70 -0.13 -12.28
CA CYS A 63 -2.37 0.88 -11.45
C CYS A 63 -1.56 1.31 -10.20
N PHE A 64 -0.29 0.89 -10.09
CA PHE A 64 0.54 1.26 -8.95
C PHE A 64 0.83 2.76 -8.98
N SER A 65 0.56 3.44 -7.87
CA SER A 65 0.89 4.84 -7.67
C SER A 65 1.67 4.99 -6.37
N PRO A 66 2.86 5.63 -6.34
CA PRO A 66 3.65 5.74 -5.13
C PRO A 66 2.97 6.62 -4.08
N SER A 67 2.85 6.11 -2.86
CA SER A 67 2.30 6.88 -1.74
C SER A 67 3.30 7.90 -1.20
N SER A 68 2.84 9.11 -0.87
CA SER A 68 3.63 10.11 -0.13
C SER A 68 3.98 9.67 1.30
N ARG A 69 3.36 8.58 1.76
CA ARG A 69 3.58 7.95 3.06
C ARG A 69 4.56 6.77 2.97
N ASP A 70 5.02 6.45 1.77
CA ASP A 70 6.08 5.46 1.55
C ASP A 70 7.42 6.00 2.09
N PRO A 71 8.13 5.24 2.94
CA PRO A 71 9.41 5.66 3.52
C PRO A 71 10.55 5.75 2.50
N GLY A 72 10.40 5.20 1.30
CA GLY A 72 11.35 5.36 0.20
C GLY A 72 10.85 6.24 -0.95
N GLY A 73 9.66 6.83 -0.83
CA GLY A 73 9.05 7.68 -1.84
C GLY A 73 9.83 8.97 -1.95
N ARG A 74 10.89 8.99 -2.77
CA ARG A 74 11.52 10.25 -3.18
C ARG A 74 10.39 11.13 -3.72
N ARG A 75 10.12 12.24 -3.00
CA ARG A 75 9.41 13.38 -3.58
C ARG A 75 10.20 13.75 -4.84
N ALA A 76 9.57 13.59 -6.00
CA ALA A 76 9.87 14.49 -7.10
C ALA A 76 9.33 15.87 -6.71
#